data_AF-X1NHX4-F1
#
_entry.id   AF-X1NHX4-F1
#
_cell.length_a   1.000
_cell.length_b   1.000
_cell.length_c   1.000
_cell.angle_alpha   90.00
_cell.angle_beta   90.00
_cell.angle_gamma   90.00
#
_symmetry.space_group_name_H-M   'P 1'
#
loop_
_entity.id
_entity.type
_entity.pdbx_description
1 polymer ?
#
loop_
_entity_poly.entity_id
_entity_poly.type
_entity_poly.pdbx_seq_one_letter_code
_entity_poly.pdbx_strand_id
1 'polypeptide(L)'
;GYDNDLFVQDKALWGLRTRVLQLKIADVFTKNAAADVIPALKKTAVGKEWLEKDLNDFMIAKGYGWRSPRMMEFIVPSWWEDPTPAIAHIQQYLALSKDINAPFPLDTIRPRLVKEREELTRELIDKVKASGYSDMDWFLATLSVSQRSSSFSESHDVAWEQGCHTTFRYCVRKIGESLVKFGTIEKPEDMFFFIPDELELFIVYPDSYEVKDIVAERRKTWTAQKEFKTRPPIVSAGPLTPEAINKHQAKV
;
A
#
# COMPACT_ATOMS: atom_id res chain seq x y z
N GLY A 1 7.04 -9.77 16.85
CA GLY A 1 6.72 -10.26 15.49
C GLY A 1 7.99 -10.40 14.68
N TYR A 2 7.95 -11.19 13.61
CA TYR A 2 9.05 -11.25 12.64
C TYR A 2 9.11 -9.94 11.84
N ASP A 3 10.24 -9.69 11.17
CA ASP A 3 10.36 -8.57 10.23
C ASP A 3 9.65 -8.89 8.91
N ASN A 4 9.37 -7.87 8.10
CA ASN A 4 8.89 -8.00 6.73
C ASN A 4 9.27 -6.75 5.90
N ASP A 5 9.11 -6.83 4.59
CA ASP A 5 9.50 -5.76 3.68
C ASP A 5 8.69 -4.46 3.87
N LEU A 6 7.43 -4.55 4.34
CA LEU A 6 6.64 -3.37 4.68
C LEU A 6 7.31 -2.56 5.79
N PHE A 7 7.77 -3.23 6.86
CA PHE A 7 8.45 -2.56 7.97
C PHE A 7 9.80 -1.97 7.56
N VAL A 8 10.50 -2.60 6.61
CA VAL A 8 11.74 -2.05 6.04
C VAL A 8 11.46 -0.75 5.29
N GLN A 9 10.39 -0.70 4.50
CA GLN A 9 9.96 0.52 3.81
C GLN A 9 9.49 1.61 4.79
N ASP A 10 8.72 1.23 5.82
CA ASP A 10 8.23 2.17 6.83
C ASP A 10 9.38 2.77 7.65
N LYS A 11 10.42 1.98 7.94
CA LYS A 11 11.66 2.46 8.54
C LYS A 11 12.41 3.42 7.62
N ALA A 12 12.40 3.20 6.31
CA ALA A 12 12.97 4.14 5.36
C ALA A 12 12.18 5.46 5.30
N LEU A 13 10.84 5.43 5.37
CA LEU A 13 10.00 6.62 5.53
C LEU A 13 10.29 7.36 6.85
N TRP A 14 10.53 6.63 7.95
CA TRP A 14 10.98 7.23 9.21
C TRP A 14 12.31 7.97 9.03
N GLY A 15 13.24 7.39 8.25
CA GLY A 15 14.49 8.03 7.85
C GLY A 15 14.26 9.36 7.11
N LEU A 16 13.31 9.41 6.17
CA LEU A 16 12.92 10.65 5.49
C LEU A 16 12.43 11.71 6.47
N ARG A 17 11.58 11.33 7.42
CA ARG A 17 11.13 12.21 8.52
C ARG A 17 12.31 12.75 9.34
N THR A 18 13.30 11.92 9.65
CA THR A 18 14.50 12.36 10.36
C THR A 18 15.32 13.37 9.55
N ARG A 19 15.47 13.14 8.24
CA ARG A 19 16.14 14.08 7.33
C ARG A 19 15.42 15.43 7.26
N VAL A 20 14.10 15.43 7.22
CA VAL A 20 13.27 16.64 7.28
C VAL A 20 13.57 17.49 8.53
N LEU A 21 13.73 16.86 9.69
CA LEU A 21 14.06 17.57 10.93
C LEU A 21 15.51 18.06 10.97
N GLN A 22 16.46 17.25 10.50
CA GLN A 22 17.88 17.63 10.41
C GLN A 22 18.09 18.85 9.52
N LEU A 23 17.36 18.92 8.40
CA LEU A 23 17.38 20.05 7.47
C LEU A 23 16.51 21.23 7.93
N LYS A 24 15.81 21.12 9.06
CA LYS A 24 14.92 22.15 9.63
C LYS A 24 13.80 22.58 8.67
N ILE A 25 13.29 21.66 7.84
CA ILE A 25 12.20 21.92 6.88
C ILE A 25 10.84 21.33 7.32
N ALA A 26 10.73 20.84 8.56
CA ALA A 26 9.51 20.24 9.10
C ALA A 26 8.27 21.15 9.07
N ASP A 27 8.46 22.46 9.14
CA ASP A 27 7.37 23.44 9.02
C ASP A 27 6.69 23.39 7.65
N VAL A 28 7.45 23.10 6.58
CA VAL A 28 6.88 22.95 5.24
C VAL A 28 5.93 21.75 5.19
N PHE A 29 6.28 20.66 5.86
CA PHE A 29 5.43 19.47 5.94
C PHE A 29 4.21 19.70 6.83
N THR A 30 4.37 20.37 7.98
CA THR A 30 3.30 20.47 8.98
C THR A 30 2.29 21.60 8.70
N LYS A 31 2.65 22.61 7.90
CA LYS A 31 1.79 23.76 7.58
C LYS A 31 1.08 23.67 6.23
N ASN A 32 1.30 22.60 5.47
CA ASN A 32 0.70 22.40 4.15
C ASN A 32 -0.06 21.07 4.11
N ALA A 33 -1.11 20.98 3.30
CA ALA A 33 -1.70 19.69 2.96
C ALA A 33 -0.68 18.84 2.20
N ALA A 34 -0.78 17.51 2.28
CA ALA A 34 0.21 16.60 1.68
C ALA A 34 0.49 16.90 0.19
N ALA A 35 -0.54 17.24 -0.57
CA ALA A 35 -0.44 17.58 -2.00
C ALA A 35 0.36 18.88 -2.26
N ASP A 36 0.41 19.79 -1.29
CA ASP A 36 1.04 21.11 -1.42
C ASP A 36 2.49 21.15 -0.90
N VAL A 37 2.93 20.10 -0.17
CA VAL A 37 4.28 20.04 0.41
C VAL A 37 5.36 20.07 -0.68
N ILE A 38 5.25 19.25 -1.72
CA ILE A 38 6.27 19.20 -2.79
C ILE A 38 6.35 20.53 -3.54
N PRO A 39 5.22 21.13 -3.99
CA PRO A 39 5.23 22.49 -4.54
C PRO A 39 5.89 23.51 -3.61
N ALA A 40 5.66 23.44 -2.29
CA ALA A 40 6.28 24.34 -1.32
C ALA A 40 7.79 24.10 -1.17
N LEU A 41 8.25 22.85 -1.10
CA LEU A 41 9.66 22.48 -1.01
C LEU A 41 10.47 23.00 -2.21
N LYS A 42 9.89 22.93 -3.41
CA LYS A 42 10.49 23.46 -4.65
C LYS A 42 10.77 24.97 -4.61
N LYS A 43 10.21 25.73 -3.67
CA LYS A 43 10.47 27.18 -3.53
C LYS A 43 11.77 27.50 -2.77
N THR A 44 12.42 26.51 -2.16
CA THR A 44 13.63 26.70 -1.34
C THR A 44 14.77 25.82 -1.83
N ALA A 45 16.02 26.27 -1.65
CA ALA A 45 17.19 25.47 -2.05
C ALA A 45 17.28 24.16 -1.26
N VAL A 46 17.12 24.22 0.07
CA VAL A 46 17.16 23.05 0.96
C VAL A 46 16.02 22.07 0.65
N GLY A 47 14.82 22.57 0.35
CA GLY A 47 13.69 21.72 -0.03
C GLY A 47 13.92 21.01 -1.37
N LYS A 48 14.51 21.67 -2.37
CA LYS A 48 14.90 21.03 -3.63
C LYS A 48 15.95 19.95 -3.41
N GLU A 49 16.95 20.21 -2.58
CA GLU A 49 17.98 19.23 -2.25
C GLU A 49 17.38 17.97 -1.61
N TRP A 50 16.45 18.14 -0.65
CA TRP A 50 15.77 17.01 -0.02
C TRP A 50 14.94 16.19 -1.03
N LEU A 51 14.28 16.85 -1.98
CA LEU A 51 13.54 16.17 -3.05
C LEU A 51 14.46 15.37 -3.98
N GLU A 52 15.57 15.98 -4.40
CA GLU A 52 16.51 15.40 -5.36
C GLU A 52 17.39 14.30 -4.77
N LYS A 53 17.67 14.35 -3.47
CA LYS A 53 18.50 13.36 -2.78
C LYS A 53 17.65 12.39 -1.98
N ASP A 54 17.03 12.86 -0.90
CA ASP A 54 16.39 11.99 0.09
C ASP A 54 15.12 11.33 -0.49
N LEU A 55 14.20 12.11 -1.07
CA LEU A 55 12.97 11.55 -1.65
C LEU A 55 13.26 10.74 -2.92
N ASN A 56 14.19 11.18 -3.77
CA ASN A 56 14.56 10.44 -4.98
C ASN A 56 15.21 9.08 -4.64
N ASP A 57 16.13 9.04 -3.66
CA ASP A 57 16.73 7.79 -3.18
C ASP A 57 15.64 6.81 -2.71
N PHE A 58 14.69 7.29 -1.90
CA PHE A 58 13.56 6.48 -1.45
C PHE A 58 12.71 5.96 -2.61
N MET A 59 12.32 6.84 -3.53
CA MET A 59 11.39 6.51 -4.61
C MET A 59 12.02 5.61 -5.67
N ILE A 60 13.25 5.92 -6.09
CA ILE A 60 13.89 5.36 -7.28
C ILE A 60 14.99 4.37 -6.90
N ALA A 61 16.01 4.82 -6.16
CA ALA A 61 17.18 3.98 -5.88
C ALA A 61 16.83 2.75 -5.04
N LYS A 62 15.94 2.91 -4.05
CA LYS A 62 15.39 1.79 -3.26
C LYS A 62 14.17 1.13 -3.90
N GLY A 63 13.59 1.73 -4.94
CA GLY A 63 12.40 1.24 -5.61
C GLY A 63 11.11 1.33 -4.78
N TYR A 64 11.09 2.07 -3.66
CA TYR A 64 9.88 2.15 -2.83
C TYR A 64 8.79 3.06 -3.42
N GLY A 65 9.09 3.77 -4.51
CA GLY A 65 8.10 4.49 -5.29
C GLY A 65 7.12 3.58 -6.04
N TRP A 66 7.45 2.30 -6.24
CA TRP A 66 6.54 1.31 -6.82
C TRP A 66 5.39 0.92 -5.88
N ARG A 67 5.42 1.39 -4.61
CA ARG A 67 4.35 1.16 -3.65
C ARG A 67 3.05 1.78 -4.11
N SER A 68 1.99 0.96 -4.13
CA SER A 68 0.63 1.44 -4.38
C SER A 68 -0.04 1.81 -3.05
N PRO A 69 -0.74 2.96 -2.95
CA PRO A 69 -1.55 3.31 -1.80
C PRO A 69 -2.69 2.32 -1.54
N ARG A 70 -3.20 1.70 -2.61
CA ARG A 70 -4.26 0.70 -2.54
C ARG A 70 -3.86 -0.51 -3.38
N MET A 71 -3.65 -1.64 -2.71
CA MET A 71 -3.27 -2.88 -3.36
C MET A 71 -4.34 -3.32 -4.36
N MET A 72 -3.90 -3.87 -5.49
CA MET A 72 -4.73 -4.46 -6.55
C MET A 72 -5.74 -3.51 -7.20
N GLU A 73 -5.49 -2.19 -7.13
CA GLU A 73 -6.31 -1.17 -7.75
C GLU A 73 -5.52 -0.41 -8.83
N PHE A 74 -5.71 -0.78 -10.10
CA PHE A 74 -4.92 -0.22 -11.20
C PHE A 74 -5.21 1.25 -11.48
N ILE A 75 -6.38 1.77 -11.12
CA ILE A 75 -6.73 3.19 -11.39
C ILE A 75 -5.99 4.16 -10.47
N VAL A 76 -5.52 3.68 -9.30
CA VAL A 76 -4.83 4.50 -8.31
C VAL A 76 -3.34 4.61 -8.70
N PRO A 77 -2.77 5.83 -8.76
CA PRO A 77 -1.35 6.01 -9.02
C PRO A 77 -0.51 5.44 -7.88
N SER A 78 0.62 4.87 -8.27
CA SER A 78 1.66 4.47 -7.32
C SER A 78 2.48 5.68 -6.85
N TRP A 79 3.31 5.51 -5.81
CA TRP A 79 3.98 6.62 -5.14
C TRP A 79 4.98 7.40 -6.01
N TRP A 80 5.58 6.76 -7.02
CA TRP A 80 6.44 7.47 -7.98
C TRP A 80 5.64 8.34 -8.97
N GLU A 81 4.39 7.98 -9.27
CA GLU A 81 3.47 8.80 -10.10
C GLU A 81 2.85 9.92 -9.27
N ASP A 82 2.37 9.59 -8.07
CA ASP A 82 1.82 10.54 -7.10
C ASP A 82 2.43 10.28 -5.71
N PRO A 83 3.44 11.06 -5.29
CA PRO A 83 4.11 10.89 -4.01
C PRO A 83 3.29 11.41 -2.81
N THR A 84 2.11 11.99 -3.04
CA THR A 84 1.26 12.57 -1.97
C THR A 84 1.04 11.62 -0.78
N PRO A 85 0.77 10.32 -0.98
CA PRO A 85 0.58 9.40 0.15
C PRO A 85 1.88 9.16 0.94
N ALA A 86 3.04 9.09 0.29
CA ALA A 86 4.33 8.98 0.99
C ALA A 86 4.60 10.24 1.84
N ILE A 87 4.28 11.43 1.32
CA ILE A 87 4.36 12.68 2.08
C ILE A 87 3.42 12.66 3.28
N ALA A 88 2.18 12.18 3.12
CA ALA A 88 1.23 12.05 4.22
C ALA A 88 1.75 11.14 5.34
N HIS A 89 2.42 10.03 5.00
CA HIS A 89 3.07 9.18 6.00
C HIS A 89 4.21 9.90 6.73
N ILE A 90 5.02 10.69 6.02
CA ILE A 90 6.06 11.52 6.67
C ILE A 90 5.44 12.53 7.64
N GLN A 91 4.32 13.16 7.26
CA GLN A 91 3.57 14.06 8.15
C GLN A 91 3.07 13.33 9.41
N GLN A 92 2.54 12.12 9.27
CA GLN A 92 2.13 11.28 10.40
C GLN A 92 3.30 10.98 11.34
N TYR A 93 4.47 10.64 10.80
CA TYR A 93 5.67 10.39 11.61
C TYR A 93 6.25 11.65 12.27
N LEU A 94 6.12 12.81 11.64
CA LEU A 94 6.45 14.11 12.26
C LEU A 94 5.49 14.46 13.40
N ALA A 95 4.23 14.04 13.31
CA ALA A 95 3.26 14.22 14.39
C ALA A 95 3.53 13.27 15.57
N LEU A 96 4.00 12.05 15.29
CA LEU A 96 4.32 11.05 16.33
C LEU A 96 5.48 11.51 17.23
N SER A 97 6.51 12.13 16.67
CA SER A 97 7.62 12.70 17.42
C SER A 97 8.27 13.82 16.63
N LYS A 98 8.83 14.81 17.33
CA LYS A 98 9.71 15.86 16.77
C LYS A 98 11.18 15.71 17.14
N ASP A 99 11.53 14.70 17.95
CA ASP A 99 12.92 14.42 18.30
C ASP A 99 13.66 13.79 17.11
N ILE A 100 14.75 14.42 16.67
CA ILE A 100 15.60 13.97 15.56
C ILE A 100 16.16 12.57 15.84
N ASN A 101 16.45 12.25 17.10
CA ASN A 101 17.09 11.01 17.51
C ASN A 101 16.09 9.93 17.94
N ALA A 102 14.78 10.17 17.79
CA ALA A 102 13.76 9.19 18.13
C ALA A 102 13.95 7.91 17.29
N PRO A 103 14.05 6.72 17.94
CA PRO A 103 14.16 5.47 17.22
C PRO A 103 12.88 5.20 16.44
N PHE A 104 12.98 4.42 15.35
CA PHE A 104 11.80 3.90 14.69
C PHE A 104 11.04 3.01 15.68
N PRO A 105 9.71 3.19 15.90
CA PRO A 105 8.99 2.51 16.97
C PRO A 105 9.14 0.99 16.99
N LEU A 106 9.24 0.33 15.84
CA LEU A 106 9.40 -1.12 15.79
C LEU A 106 10.79 -1.61 16.24
N ASP A 107 11.81 -0.76 16.18
CA ASP A 107 13.16 -1.10 16.67
C ASP A 107 13.16 -1.31 18.19
N THR A 108 12.23 -0.69 18.92
CA THR A 108 12.09 -0.87 20.38
C THR A 108 11.06 -1.94 20.74
N ILE A 109 9.94 -1.99 20.02
CA ILE A 109 8.84 -2.92 20.30
C ILE A 109 9.23 -4.37 19.94
N ARG A 110 9.89 -4.58 18.81
CA ARG A 110 10.12 -5.92 18.27
C ARG A 110 11.05 -6.78 19.14
N PRO A 111 12.20 -6.30 19.66
CA PRO A 111 13.05 -7.09 20.54
C PRO A 111 12.30 -7.59 21.78
N ARG A 112 11.44 -6.74 22.37
CA ARG A 112 10.60 -7.12 23.51
C ARG A 112 9.63 -8.25 23.14
N LEU A 113 8.93 -8.13 22.01
CA LEU A 113 7.99 -9.14 21.54
C LEU A 113 8.68 -10.45 21.13
N VAL A 114 9.93 -10.41 20.66
CA VAL A 114 10.72 -11.60 20.37
C VAL A 114 11.02 -12.37 21.64
N LYS A 115 11.49 -11.67 22.68
CA LYS A 115 11.74 -12.27 24.00
C LYS A 115 10.47 -12.88 24.61
N GLU A 116 9.37 -12.14 24.58
CA GLU A 116 8.06 -12.59 25.06
C GLU A 116 7.58 -13.86 24.32
N ARG A 117 7.72 -13.89 22.99
CA ARG A 117 7.40 -15.09 22.19
C ARG A 117 8.26 -16.29 22.61
N GLU A 118 9.57 -16.10 22.81
CA GLU A 118 10.48 -17.20 23.19
C GLU A 118 10.14 -17.76 24.57
N GLU A 119 9.79 -16.90 25.53
CA GLU A 119 9.34 -17.30 26.87
C GLU A 119 8.04 -18.11 26.81
N LEU A 120 7.02 -17.59 26.12
CA LEU A 120 5.73 -18.27 25.95
C LEU A 120 5.86 -19.56 25.14
N THR A 121 6.78 -19.61 24.16
CA THR A 121 7.05 -20.83 23.38
C THR A 121 7.62 -21.93 24.27
N ARG A 122 8.56 -21.60 25.17
CA ARG A 122 9.11 -22.57 26.13
C ARG A 122 8.01 -23.08 27.07
N GLU A 123 7.23 -22.17 27.65
CA GLU A 123 6.13 -22.54 28.56
C GLU A 123 5.09 -23.44 27.88
N LEU A 124 4.73 -23.14 26.63
CA LEU A 124 3.81 -23.96 25.84
C LEU A 124 4.38 -25.36 25.60
N ILE A 125 5.65 -25.47 25.21
CA ILE A 125 6.31 -26.77 24.98
C ILE A 125 6.33 -27.60 26.26
N ASP A 126 6.64 -26.99 27.41
CA ASP A 126 6.66 -27.69 28.69
C ASP A 126 5.27 -28.19 29.09
N LYS A 127 4.22 -27.38 28.85
CA LYS A 127 2.82 -27.79 29.06
C LYS A 127 2.40 -28.96 28.17
N VAL A 128 2.80 -28.97 26.90
CA VAL A 128 2.47 -30.04 25.96
C VAL A 128 3.22 -31.34 26.28
N LYS A 129 4.48 -31.24 26.74
CA LYS A 129 5.19 -32.41 27.27
C LYS A 129 4.51 -32.97 28.53
N ALA A 130 4.11 -32.09 29.45
CA ALA A 130 3.44 -32.49 30.68
C ALA A 130 2.05 -33.11 30.44
N SER A 131 1.36 -32.77 29.34
CA SER A 131 0.08 -33.38 28.99
C SER A 131 0.20 -34.80 28.42
N GLY A 132 1.42 -35.28 28.15
CA GLY A 132 1.66 -36.60 27.57
C GLY A 132 1.36 -36.68 26.08
N TYR A 133 1.39 -35.55 25.36
CA TYR A 133 1.23 -35.54 23.90
C TYR A 133 2.34 -36.36 23.23
N SER A 134 1.95 -37.33 22.40
CA SER A 134 2.86 -38.36 21.89
C SER A 134 3.68 -37.93 20.68
N ASP A 135 3.21 -36.96 19.90
CA ASP A 135 3.81 -36.57 18.62
C ASP A 135 4.51 -35.20 18.70
N MET A 136 5.49 -35.10 19.60
CA MET A 136 6.20 -33.85 19.82
C MET A 136 6.92 -33.31 18.58
N ASP A 137 7.37 -34.19 17.69
CA ASP A 137 8.03 -33.79 16.44
C ASP A 137 7.05 -33.05 15.53
N TRP A 138 5.84 -33.58 15.33
CA TRP A 138 4.80 -32.91 14.56
C TRP A 138 4.33 -31.60 15.20
N PHE A 139 4.20 -31.57 16.53
CA PHE A 139 3.84 -30.35 17.25
C PHE A 139 4.87 -29.24 17.03
N LEU A 140 6.16 -29.55 17.19
CA LEU A 140 7.23 -28.57 17.01
C LEU A 140 7.33 -28.10 15.55
N ALA A 141 7.13 -29.00 14.58
CA ALA A 141 7.06 -28.64 13.18
C ALA A 141 5.91 -27.64 12.90
N THR A 142 4.71 -27.96 13.38
CA THR A 142 3.52 -27.11 13.18
C THR A 142 3.66 -25.76 13.90
N LEU A 143 4.21 -25.75 15.12
CA LEU A 143 4.49 -24.53 15.87
C LEU A 143 5.49 -23.64 15.11
N SER A 144 6.56 -24.22 14.56
CA SER A 144 7.55 -23.49 13.77
C SER A 144 6.93 -22.85 12.53
N VAL A 145 6.12 -23.60 11.78
CA VAL A 145 5.45 -23.11 10.56
C VAL A 145 4.43 -22.03 10.89
N SER A 146 3.58 -22.24 11.91
CA SER A 146 2.54 -21.28 12.31
C SER A 146 3.12 -19.96 12.82
N GLN A 147 4.25 -19.98 13.53
CA GLN A 147 4.92 -18.74 13.94
C GLN A 147 5.39 -17.94 12.73
N ARG A 148 5.87 -18.61 11.67
CA ARG A 148 6.41 -17.96 10.46
C ARG A 148 5.35 -17.56 9.44
N SER A 149 4.18 -18.19 9.44
CA SER A 149 3.13 -17.95 8.43
C SER A 149 2.64 -16.49 8.44
N SER A 150 2.56 -15.87 9.62
CA SER A 150 2.16 -14.46 9.77
C SER A 150 3.09 -13.49 9.03
N SER A 151 4.40 -13.74 9.03
CA SER A 151 5.37 -12.91 8.31
C SER A 151 5.22 -13.05 6.80
N PHE A 152 5.06 -14.29 6.33
CA PHE A 152 4.84 -14.56 4.91
C PHE A 152 3.54 -13.93 4.41
N SER A 153 2.46 -14.03 5.20
CA SER A 153 1.15 -13.45 4.89
C SER A 153 1.17 -11.94 4.68
N GLU A 154 2.18 -11.21 5.14
CA GLU A 154 2.30 -9.75 4.91
C GLU A 154 3.45 -9.42 3.95
N SER A 155 4.45 -10.29 3.84
CA SER A 155 5.62 -10.05 2.99
C SER A 155 5.32 -10.32 1.52
N HIS A 156 4.44 -11.27 1.23
CA HIS A 156 4.07 -11.60 -0.15
C HIS A 156 3.52 -10.38 -0.89
N ASP A 157 2.66 -9.58 -0.23
CA ASP A 157 2.06 -8.35 -0.76
C ASP A 157 3.08 -7.40 -1.38
N VAL A 158 4.25 -7.25 -0.76
CA VAL A 158 5.32 -6.38 -1.27
C VAL A 158 6.12 -7.09 -2.35
N ALA A 159 6.52 -8.34 -2.09
CA ALA A 159 7.43 -9.07 -2.96
C ALA A 159 6.80 -9.43 -4.31
N TRP A 160 5.50 -9.75 -4.32
CA TRP A 160 4.82 -10.33 -5.48
C TRP A 160 3.71 -9.42 -5.99
N GLU A 161 2.72 -9.09 -5.16
CA GLU A 161 1.57 -8.33 -5.63
C GLU A 161 1.97 -6.90 -6.02
N GLN A 162 2.70 -6.18 -5.18
CA GLN A 162 3.00 -4.76 -5.40
C GLN A 162 3.80 -4.52 -6.68
N GLY A 163 4.81 -5.35 -6.93
CA GLY A 163 5.61 -5.31 -8.16
C GLY A 163 4.76 -5.61 -9.40
N CYS A 164 3.92 -6.65 -9.35
CA CYS A 164 3.06 -7.01 -10.48
C CYS A 164 2.05 -5.90 -10.82
N HIS A 165 1.36 -5.35 -9.82
CA HIS A 165 0.31 -4.36 -10.08
C HIS A 165 0.84 -3.06 -10.66
N THR A 166 1.89 -2.52 -10.06
CA THR A 166 2.43 -1.24 -10.49
C THR A 166 3.17 -1.38 -11.83
N THR A 167 3.82 -2.52 -12.10
CA THR A 167 4.40 -2.82 -13.42
C THR A 167 3.33 -2.93 -14.50
N PHE A 168 2.22 -3.65 -14.22
CA PHE A 168 1.10 -3.73 -15.15
C PHE A 168 0.50 -2.36 -15.44
N ARG A 169 0.25 -1.55 -14.39
CA ARG A 169 -0.22 -0.18 -14.52
C ARG A 169 0.71 0.63 -15.44
N TYR A 170 2.03 0.56 -15.21
CA TYR A 170 3.02 1.25 -16.04
C TYR A 170 2.89 0.85 -17.52
N CYS A 171 2.86 -0.45 -17.82
CA CYS A 171 2.73 -0.96 -19.19
C CYS A 171 1.43 -0.50 -19.86
N VAL A 172 0.30 -0.62 -19.17
CA VAL A 172 -1.01 -0.18 -19.70
C VAL A 172 -1.02 1.32 -19.96
N ARG A 173 -0.41 2.12 -19.07
CA ARG A 173 -0.28 3.56 -19.27
C ARG A 173 0.58 3.89 -20.48
N LYS A 174 1.65 3.13 -20.76
CA LYS A 174 2.47 3.28 -21.96
C LYS A 174 1.71 2.97 -23.25
N ILE A 175 0.79 2.00 -23.20
CA ILE A 175 -0.15 1.76 -24.31
C ILE A 175 -1.10 2.95 -24.46
N GLY A 176 -1.65 3.47 -23.35
CA GLY A 176 -2.51 4.65 -23.34
C GLY A 176 -1.84 5.89 -23.95
N GLU A 177 -0.54 6.12 -23.70
CA GLU A 177 0.25 7.19 -24.34
C GLU A 177 0.25 7.07 -25.89
N SER A 178 0.12 5.86 -26.43
CA SER A 178 -0.04 5.63 -27.87
C SER A 178 -1.45 5.98 -28.33
N LEU A 179 -2.49 5.49 -27.64
CA LEU A 179 -3.89 5.73 -28.01
C LEU A 179 -4.29 7.21 -27.97
N VAL A 180 -3.72 7.99 -27.05
CA VAL A 180 -3.90 9.45 -27.02
C VAL A 180 -3.47 10.11 -28.35
N LYS A 181 -2.42 9.61 -29.01
CA LYS A 181 -1.93 10.16 -30.29
C LYS A 181 -2.91 9.93 -31.45
N PHE A 182 -3.72 8.86 -31.36
CA PHE A 182 -4.77 8.56 -32.33
C PHE A 182 -6.09 9.26 -32.00
N GLY A 183 -6.19 9.93 -30.85
CA GLY A 183 -7.42 10.58 -30.41
C GLY A 183 -8.47 9.62 -29.86
N THR A 184 -8.14 8.34 -29.66
CA THR A 184 -9.04 7.30 -29.13
C THR A 184 -9.53 7.65 -27.72
N ILE A 185 -8.60 8.13 -26.89
CA ILE A 185 -8.79 8.52 -25.49
C ILE A 185 -8.13 9.88 -25.24
N GLU A 186 -8.47 10.55 -24.13
CA GLU A 186 -7.96 11.89 -23.79
C GLU A 186 -6.63 11.81 -23.02
N LYS A 187 -6.52 10.84 -22.10
CA LYS A 187 -5.39 10.68 -21.19
C LYS A 187 -4.94 9.23 -21.13
N PRO A 188 -3.64 8.94 -20.89
CA PRO A 188 -3.16 7.56 -20.76
C PRO A 188 -3.87 6.75 -19.66
N GLU A 189 -4.33 7.41 -18.60
CA GLU A 189 -5.01 6.77 -17.48
C GLU A 189 -6.49 6.45 -17.77
N ASP A 190 -7.04 6.90 -18.91
CA ASP A 190 -8.39 6.55 -19.33
C ASP A 190 -8.53 5.06 -19.62
N MET A 191 -7.42 4.37 -19.91
CA MET A 191 -7.34 2.92 -20.07
C MET A 191 -7.96 2.14 -18.90
N PHE A 192 -7.85 2.67 -17.67
CA PHE A 192 -8.33 1.99 -16.46
C PHE A 192 -9.85 2.05 -16.28
N PHE A 193 -10.59 2.67 -17.21
CA PHE A 193 -12.05 2.66 -17.24
C PHE A 193 -12.63 1.60 -18.17
N PHE A 194 -11.78 0.80 -18.82
CA PHE A 194 -12.20 -0.21 -19.77
C PHE A 194 -11.84 -1.61 -19.28
N ILE A 195 -12.66 -2.58 -19.68
CA ILE A 195 -12.35 -4.00 -19.47
C ILE A 195 -11.35 -4.47 -20.53
N PRO A 196 -10.63 -5.59 -20.30
CA PRO A 196 -9.63 -6.09 -21.25
C PRO A 196 -10.16 -6.26 -22.68
N ASP A 197 -11.37 -6.79 -22.86
CA ASP A 197 -11.96 -7.01 -24.18
C ASP A 197 -12.14 -5.72 -25.00
N GLU A 198 -12.50 -4.61 -24.33
CA GLU A 198 -12.61 -3.30 -24.98
C GLU A 198 -11.22 -2.75 -25.34
N LEU A 199 -10.26 -2.91 -24.43
CA LEU A 199 -8.89 -2.45 -24.64
C LEU A 199 -8.24 -3.15 -25.83
N GLU A 200 -8.46 -4.45 -26.02
CA GLU A 200 -7.94 -5.18 -27.18
C GLU A 200 -8.38 -4.55 -28.50
N LEU A 201 -9.66 -4.18 -28.62
CA LEU A 201 -10.18 -3.52 -29.82
C LEU A 201 -9.52 -2.16 -30.06
N PHE A 202 -9.39 -1.35 -29.00
CA PHE A 202 -8.79 -0.02 -29.11
C PHE A 202 -7.29 -0.08 -29.41
N ILE A 203 -6.59 -1.10 -28.92
CA ILE A 203 -5.17 -1.30 -29.17
C ILE A 203 -4.92 -1.75 -30.61
N VAL A 204 -5.74 -2.66 -31.14
CA VAL A 204 -5.58 -3.20 -32.50
C VAL A 204 -6.02 -2.19 -33.57
N TYR A 205 -7.06 -1.41 -33.30
CA TYR A 205 -7.64 -0.45 -34.26
C TYR A 205 -7.79 0.96 -33.65
N PRO A 206 -6.68 1.62 -33.28
CA PRO A 206 -6.74 2.84 -32.46
C PRO A 206 -7.41 4.04 -33.14
N ASP A 207 -7.32 4.15 -34.46
CA ASP A 207 -7.94 5.22 -35.26
C ASP A 207 -9.42 4.96 -35.60
N SER A 208 -9.93 3.78 -35.28
CA SER A 208 -11.30 3.37 -35.60
C SER A 208 -12.30 3.67 -34.47
N TYR A 209 -11.82 4.13 -33.30
CA TYR A 209 -12.63 4.39 -32.12
C TYR A 209 -12.35 5.76 -31.51
N GLU A 210 -13.38 6.43 -31.02
CA GLU A 210 -13.31 7.60 -30.14
C GLU A 210 -14.22 7.35 -28.95
N VAL A 211 -13.66 7.09 -27.76
CA VAL A 211 -14.39 6.54 -26.60
C VAL A 211 -14.34 7.45 -25.36
N LYS A 212 -14.07 8.73 -25.56
CA LYS A 212 -13.90 9.73 -24.49
C LYS A 212 -15.18 9.94 -23.68
N ASP A 213 -16.34 9.82 -24.33
CA ASP A 213 -17.66 9.88 -23.72
C ASP A 213 -17.88 8.72 -22.73
N ILE A 214 -17.51 7.49 -23.11
CA ILE A 214 -17.58 6.31 -22.24
C ILE A 214 -16.67 6.49 -21.02
N VAL A 215 -15.45 7.01 -21.23
CA VAL A 215 -14.54 7.34 -20.11
C VAL A 215 -15.19 8.35 -19.17
N ALA A 216 -15.77 9.42 -19.70
CA ALA A 216 -16.37 10.48 -18.89
C ALA A 216 -17.52 9.93 -18.03
N GLU A 217 -18.39 9.09 -18.61
CA GLU A 217 -19.48 8.43 -17.89
C GLU A 217 -18.95 7.50 -16.79
N ARG A 218 -18.02 6.60 -17.12
CA ARG A 218 -17.47 5.63 -16.15
C ARG A 218 -16.67 6.30 -15.05
N ARG A 219 -15.95 7.38 -15.38
CA ARG A 219 -15.24 8.22 -14.40
C ARG A 219 -16.20 8.90 -13.44
N LYS A 220 -17.33 9.41 -13.93
CA LYS A 220 -18.39 9.98 -13.09
C LYS A 220 -18.95 8.92 -12.13
N THR A 221 -19.24 7.72 -12.64
CA THR A 221 -19.71 6.58 -11.83
C THR A 221 -18.68 6.18 -10.77
N TRP A 222 -17.42 6.02 -11.16
CA TRP A 222 -16.33 5.70 -10.23
C TRP A 222 -16.16 6.76 -9.13
N THR A 223 -16.22 8.04 -9.51
CA THR A 223 -16.11 9.16 -8.55
C THR A 223 -17.28 9.14 -7.56
N ALA A 224 -18.52 8.99 -8.06
CA ALA A 224 -19.70 8.90 -7.20
C ALA A 224 -19.63 7.69 -6.25
N GLN A 225 -19.12 6.55 -6.73
CA GLN A 225 -18.96 5.34 -5.90
C GLN A 225 -17.83 5.45 -4.88
N LYS A 226 -16.77 6.23 -5.15
CA LYS A 226 -15.68 6.49 -4.20
C LYS A 226 -16.18 7.26 -2.96
N GLU A 227 -17.26 8.02 -3.10
CA GLU A 227 -17.88 8.79 -2.01
C GLU A 227 -18.80 7.93 -1.10
N PHE A 228 -19.20 6.73 -1.54
CA PHE A 228 -19.94 5.78 -0.71
C PHE A 228 -18.98 5.07 0.27
N LYS A 229 -18.92 5.61 1.50
CA LYS A 229 -17.95 5.25 2.54
C LYS A 229 -18.02 3.81 3.06
N THR A 230 -19.11 3.06 2.85
CA THR A 230 -19.21 1.67 3.30
C THR A 230 -20.00 0.85 2.30
N ARG A 231 -19.31 0.01 1.52
CA ARG A 231 -19.96 -1.12 0.85
C ARG A 231 -20.51 -2.04 1.94
N PRO A 232 -21.76 -2.50 1.87
CA PRO A 232 -22.27 -3.40 2.88
C PRO A 232 -21.45 -4.71 2.84
N PRO A 233 -21.14 -5.32 4.00
CA PRO A 233 -20.41 -6.58 4.04
C PRO A 233 -21.18 -7.72 3.38
N ILE A 234 -22.49 -7.54 3.19
CA ILE A 234 -23.39 -8.47 2.52
C ILE A 234 -24.19 -7.69 1.48
N VAL A 235 -24.06 -8.07 0.21
CA VAL A 235 -24.94 -7.62 -0.86
C VAL A 235 -25.90 -8.77 -1.15
N SER A 236 -27.20 -8.51 -1.03
CA SER A 236 -28.25 -9.50 -1.23
C SER A 236 -29.18 -9.08 -2.37
N ALA A 237 -29.74 -10.06 -3.07
CA ALA A 237 -30.67 -9.81 -4.16
C ALA A 237 -32.02 -9.22 -3.70
N GLY A 238 -32.31 -9.27 -2.40
CA GLY A 238 -33.50 -8.70 -1.77
C GLY A 238 -33.28 -8.43 -0.28
N PRO A 239 -34.24 -7.80 0.41
CA PRO A 239 -34.09 -7.42 1.81
C PRO A 239 -33.75 -8.63 2.69
N LEU A 240 -32.70 -8.51 3.50
CA LEU A 240 -32.37 -9.49 4.54
C LEU A 240 -32.95 -9.03 5.88
N THR A 241 -33.63 -9.94 6.59
CA THR A 241 -33.97 -9.72 7.99
C THR A 241 -32.78 -10.14 8.89
N PRO A 242 -32.66 -9.58 10.10
CA PRO A 242 -31.64 -10.02 11.07
C PRO A 242 -31.65 -11.54 11.30
N GLU A 243 -32.82 -12.17 11.32
CA GLU A 243 -32.98 -13.62 11.48
C GLU A 243 -32.37 -14.39 10.31
N ALA A 244 -32.53 -13.89 9.07
CA ALA A 244 -31.97 -14.49 7.87
C ALA A 244 -30.43 -14.43 7.87
N ILE A 245 -29.85 -13.34 8.38
CA ILE A 245 -28.39 -13.18 8.52
C ILE A 245 -27.84 -14.15 9.58
N ASN A 246 -28.50 -14.22 10.74
CA ASN A 246 -28.03 -14.99 11.89
C ASN A 246 -28.23 -16.51 11.73
N LYS A 247 -29.16 -16.96 10.88
CA LYS A 247 -29.41 -18.39 10.61
C LYS A 247 -28.16 -19.16 10.14
N HIS A 248 -27.20 -18.47 9.52
CA HIS A 248 -25.95 -19.07 9.04
C HIS A 248 -24.74 -18.81 9.94
N GLN A 249 -24.84 -17.91 10.93
CA GLN A 249 -23.76 -17.63 11.89
C GLN A 249 -23.80 -18.55 13.12
N ALA A 250 -24.98 -19.09 13.47
CA ALA A 250 -25.15 -19.98 14.62
C ALA A 250 -24.87 -21.47 14.27
N LYS A 251 -23.70 -21.77 13.68
CA LYS A 251 -23.13 -23.12 13.61
C LYS A 251 -21.60 -23.03 13.52
N VAL A 252 -20.97 -22.47 14.55
CA VAL A 252 -19.54 -22.64 14.83
C VAL A 252 -19.40 -22.99 16.29
#